data_AF-A0A523ULT8-F1
#
_entry.id   AF-A0A523ULT8-F1
#
_cell.length_a   1.000
_cell.length_b   1.000
_cell.length_c   1.000
_cell.angle_alpha   90.00
_cell.angle_beta   90.00
_cell.angle_gamma   90.00
#
_symmetry.space_group_name_H-M   'P 1'
#
loop_
_entity.id
_entity.type
_entity.pdbx_description
1 polymer ?
#
loop_
_entity_poly.entity_id
_entity_poly.type
_entity_poly.pdbx_seq_one_letter_code
_entity_poly.pdbx_strand_id
1 'polypeptide(L)' 'GSYISDASPIDFTADLHEVEGKPIAKRGRMPGITPNPRLNRVM' A
#
# COMPACT_ATOMS: atom_id res chain seq x y z
N GLY A 1 29.13 3.13 1.92
CA GLY A 1 28.05 3.83 1.19
C GLY A 1 27.03 2.83 0.67
N SER A 2 27.49 1.85 -0.09
CA SER A 2 26.69 0.81 -0.77
C SER A 2 25.68 0.05 0.09
N TYR A 3 25.97 -0.21 1.37
CA TYR A 3 25.07 -0.98 2.25
C TYR A 3 23.64 -0.42 2.33
N ILE A 4 23.49 0.91 2.23
CA ILE A 4 22.17 1.58 2.25
C ILE A 4 21.74 1.95 0.83
N SER A 5 22.65 2.48 0.01
CA SER A 5 22.30 2.96 -1.34
C SER A 5 21.95 1.85 -2.33
N ASP A 6 22.51 0.66 -2.14
CA ASP A 6 22.40 -0.45 -3.09
C ASP A 6 21.45 -1.53 -2.56
N ALA A 7 20.73 -1.23 -1.48
CA ALA A 7 19.69 -2.11 -0.95
C ALA A 7 18.64 -2.39 -2.04
N SER A 8 18.23 -3.66 -2.16
CA SER A 8 17.24 -4.04 -3.15
C SER A 8 15.92 -3.28 -2.92
N PRO A 9 15.32 -2.71 -3.99
CA PRO A 9 14.03 -2.06 -3.87
C PRO A 9 12.95 -3.02 -3.37
N ILE A 10 11.97 -2.49 -2.63
CA ILE A 10 10.75 -3.22 -2.30
C ILE A 10 9.85 -3.18 -3.54
N ASP A 11 9.46 -4.36 -4.04
CA ASP A 11 8.51 -4.47 -5.14
C ASP A 11 7.09 -4.11 -4.65
N PHE A 12 6.73 -2.84 -4.80
CA PHE A 12 5.47 -2.28 -4.34
C PHE A 12 4.48 -2.14 -5.48
N THR A 13 3.23 -2.57 -5.23
CA THR A 13 2.12 -2.41 -6.19
C THR A 13 0.98 -1.63 -5.54
N ALA A 14 0.47 -0.64 -6.26
CA ALA A 14 -0.73 0.11 -5.88
C ALA A 14 -1.87 -0.25 -6.84
N ASP A 15 -2.96 -0.78 -6.29
CA ASP A 15 -4.17 -1.11 -7.03
C ASP A 15 -5.34 -0.25 -6.53
N LEU A 16 -6.42 -0.17 -7.30
CA LEU A 16 -7.67 0.39 -6.79
C LEU A 16 -8.34 -0.62 -5.87
N HIS A 17 -8.65 -0.15 -4.66
CA HIS A 17 -9.37 -0.92 -3.64
C HIS A 17 -10.81 -0.42 -3.45
N GLU A 18 -11.14 0.76 -3.97
CA GLU A 18 -12.47 1.37 -3.88
C GLU A 18 -12.71 2.29 -5.08
N VAL A 19 -13.93 2.26 -5.62
CA VAL A 19 -14.40 3.17 -6.69
C VAL A 19 -15.81 3.64 -6.34
N GLU A 20 -16.04 4.95 -6.31
CA GLU A 20 -17.34 5.56 -5.97
C GLU A 20 -17.93 5.05 -4.63
N GLY A 21 -17.08 4.83 -3.61
CA GLY A 21 -17.49 4.30 -2.31
C GLY A 21 -17.85 2.81 -2.31
N LYS A 22 -17.68 2.11 -3.45
CA LYS A 22 -17.90 0.66 -3.55
C LYS A 22 -16.55 -0.06 -3.45
N PRO A 23 -16.38 -0.99 -2.49
CA PRO A 23 -15.16 -1.76 -2.36
C PRO A 23 -15.00 -2.70 -3.56
N ILE A 24 -13.86 -2.60 -4.26
CA ILE A 24 -13.55 -3.39 -5.46
C ILE A 24 -12.06 -3.74 -5.49
N ALA A 25 -11.67 -4.92 -5.97
CA ALA A 25 -10.27 -5.28 -6.11
C ALA A 25 -10.07 -6.34 -7.20
N LYS A 26 -8.83 -6.45 -7.71
CA LYS A 26 -8.41 -7.57 -8.56
C LYS A 26 -8.45 -8.89 -7.76
N ARG A 27 -8.51 -10.03 -8.47
CA ARG A 27 -8.41 -11.36 -7.83
C ARG A 27 -7.12 -11.47 -7.01
N GLY A 28 -7.23 -11.96 -5.78
CA GLY A 28 -6.09 -12.10 -4.87
C GLY A 28 -5.69 -10.81 -4.12
N ARG A 29 -6.50 -9.75 -4.20
CA ARG A 29 -6.34 -8.50 -3.44
C ARG A 29 -7.55 -8.28 -2.53
N MET A 30 -7.35 -7.54 -1.44
CA MET A 30 -8.40 -7.22 -0.47
C MET A 30 -9.15 -5.97 -0.92
N PRO A 31 -10.48 -5.96 -1.12
CA PRO A 31 -11.22 -4.76 -1.47
C PRO A 31 -11.48 -3.87 -0.25
N GLY A 32 -11.71 -2.58 -0.48
CA GLY A 32 -12.04 -1.59 0.54
C GLY A 32 -10.82 -0.97 1.23
N ILE A 33 -11.08 0.09 2.01
CA ILE A 33 -10.06 0.79 2.79
C ILE A 33 -9.65 -0.08 3.98
N THR A 34 -8.36 -0.36 4.11
CA THR A 34 -7.79 -1.02 5.29
C THR A 34 -7.21 0.03 6.25
N PRO A 35 -7.80 0.24 7.45
CA PRO A 35 -7.26 1.20 8.39
C PRO A 35 -5.94 0.69 8.98
N ASN A 36 -4.93 1.56 9.06
CA ASN A 36 -3.68 1.27 9.76
C ASN A 36 -3.65 2.04 11.09
N PRO A 37 -3.97 1.41 12.23
CA PRO A 37 -4.11 2.11 13.52
C PRO A 37 -2.79 2.66 14.06
N ARG A 38 -1.64 2.22 13.53
CA ARG A 38 -0.32 2.70 13.93
C ARG A 38 0.20 3.81 13.01
N LEU A 39 -0.49 4.09 11.90
CA LEU A 39 -0.09 5.14 10.97
C LEU A 39 -0.54 6.48 11.51
N ASN A 40 0.44 7.29 11.94
CA ASN A 40 0.22 8.65 12.40
C ASN A 40 0.96 9.64 11.49
N ARG A 41 0.35 10.81 11.25
CA ARG A 41 1.04 11.90 10.57
C ARG A 41 2.10 12.46 11.49
N VAL A 42 3.36 12.42 11.07
CA VAL A 42 4.45 13.11 11.76
C VAL A 42 4.46 14.55 11.23
N MET A 43 4.36 15.53 12.14
CA MET A 43 4.50 16.97 11.83
C MET A 43 5.94 17.43 12.02
#